data_AF-A0A4V2RW70-F1
#
_entry.id   AF-A0A4V2RW70-F1
#
_cell.length_a   1.000
_cell.length_b   1.000
_cell.length_c   1.000
_cell.angle_alpha   90.00
_cell.angle_beta   90.00
_cell.angle_gamma   90.00
#
_symmetry.space_group_name_H-M   'P 1'
#
loop_
_entity.id
_entity.type
_entity.pdbx_description
1 polymer ?
#
loop_
_entity_poly.entity_id
_entity_poly.type
_entity_poly.pdbx_seq_one_letter_code
_entity_poly.pdbx_strand_id
1 'polypeptide(L)'
;MDKHRYSLEKGSKKHLCPECGKKRFVRFVDNETGDYLPEQYGRCDKGDGHYFVNPYSDGYAKAIREQERGNRSELPNNWKPQRKKGTPQHETKPVFFDFDTFKQTLQPERYEKNTFIQNLFYRVQFPFEVDEVTKVIQAYRLGTVAIGYRAGANTFPFIDIKGNVRAVQVKQFDKQNHTTGTDFLHSIIEKHHDRNNKPLPEWLEAYMKQDKRISCLFGEHLLSKYHSNPVALVEAPKTAVYGTLYFGLPKTPESLIWLSVYNKSSFSFDKLKVLKERFVYVFPDLSKDGNTFKEWETKAKEYESRLPGTRFIFSDLLEQLAPERDKSEGYDLADYLIKQDWRLFRKQNIQEQAPQPEPEKVTGVTKVTHQQNLLFSHVAPLPKVEVFKTERIEQPVKKQIHNIIVYVSDTGKLFIPTPFYDKTFTVYPSVKSYNERSCLPEFIQSSIIDTNQMSIAKIDIEKLIIN
;
A
#
# COMPACT_ATOMS: atom_id res chain seq x y z
N MET A 1 -29.15 31.83 15.29
CA MET A 1 -27.93 31.94 14.48
C MET A 1 -27.16 33.14 14.97
N ASP A 2 -26.01 32.94 15.61
CA ASP A 2 -25.13 34.06 15.94
C ASP A 2 -24.53 34.65 14.67
N LYS A 3 -24.70 35.95 14.46
CA LYS A 3 -23.94 36.67 13.43
C LYS A 3 -22.53 36.89 13.97
N HIS A 4 -21.55 36.19 13.41
CA HIS A 4 -20.15 36.52 13.64
C HIS A 4 -19.88 37.95 13.13
N ARG A 5 -19.34 38.81 14.00
CA ARG A 5 -18.98 40.20 13.66
C ARG A 5 -18.03 40.29 12.47
N TYR A 6 -16.96 39.51 12.44
CA TYR A 6 -16.03 39.48 11.31
C TYR A 6 -16.43 38.37 10.34
N SER A 7 -16.47 38.67 9.04
CA SER A 7 -16.64 37.66 7.99
C SER A 7 -15.71 37.88 6.80
N LEU A 8 -15.51 36.86 5.97
CA LEU A 8 -14.74 37.01 4.73
C LEU A 8 -15.55 37.83 3.72
N GLU A 9 -14.86 38.69 2.97
CA GLU A 9 -15.45 39.51 1.91
C GLU A 9 -16.26 38.65 0.91
N LYS A 10 -17.51 39.08 0.67
CA LYS A 10 -18.43 38.41 -0.26
C LYS A 10 -18.27 38.99 -1.66
N GLY A 11 -17.67 38.24 -2.57
CA GLY A 11 -17.62 38.59 -3.98
C GLY A 11 -16.48 37.90 -4.74
N SER A 12 -16.28 38.33 -6.00
CA SER A 12 -15.19 37.91 -6.87
C SER A 12 -13.90 38.72 -6.66
N LYS A 13 -13.93 39.79 -5.85
CA LYS A 13 -12.76 40.62 -5.55
C LYS A 13 -11.67 39.80 -4.86
N LYS A 14 -10.42 40.01 -5.28
CA LYS A 14 -9.22 39.36 -4.73
C LYS A 14 -8.11 40.37 -4.55
N HIS A 15 -7.47 40.32 -3.40
CA HIS A 15 -6.29 41.07 -3.02
C HIS A 15 -5.02 40.25 -3.29
N LEU A 16 -3.85 40.88 -3.20
CA LEU A 16 -2.56 40.18 -3.19
C LEU A 16 -2.43 39.39 -1.88
N CYS A 17 -2.03 38.13 -1.97
CA CYS A 17 -1.76 37.32 -0.77
C CYS A 17 -0.36 37.67 -0.21
N PRO A 18 -0.22 38.02 1.08
CA PRO A 18 1.06 38.47 1.65
C PRO A 18 2.15 37.38 1.64
N GLU A 19 1.79 36.10 1.59
CA GLU A 19 2.76 34.99 1.59
C GLU A 19 3.18 34.51 0.18
N CYS A 20 2.31 34.67 -0.83
CA CYS A 20 2.58 34.13 -2.18
C CYS A 20 2.50 35.15 -3.32
N GLY A 21 2.28 36.44 -3.03
CA GLY A 21 2.30 37.56 -3.99
C GLY A 21 1.17 37.57 -5.03
N LYS A 22 0.40 36.48 -5.18
CA LYS A 22 -0.63 36.36 -6.23
C LYS A 22 -1.97 36.96 -5.80
N LYS A 23 -2.70 37.54 -6.75
CA LYS A 23 -4.00 38.21 -6.57
C LYS A 23 -5.16 37.21 -6.37
N ARG A 24 -5.15 36.51 -5.23
CA ARG A 24 -6.07 35.39 -4.88
C ARG A 24 -6.40 35.34 -3.38
N PHE A 25 -6.43 36.49 -2.73
CA PHE A 25 -6.65 36.64 -1.29
C PHE A 25 -7.99 37.31 -1.00
N VAL A 26 -8.79 36.73 -0.11
CA VAL A 26 -10.07 37.28 0.37
C VAL A 26 -9.85 37.82 1.77
N ARG A 27 -10.05 39.12 2.00
CA ARG A 27 -9.85 39.75 3.32
C ARG A 27 -11.02 39.48 4.26
N PHE A 28 -10.79 39.62 5.56
CA PHE A 28 -11.88 39.80 6.52
C PHE A 28 -12.38 41.25 6.53
N VAL A 29 -13.68 41.39 6.78
CA VAL A 29 -14.44 42.64 6.90
C VAL A 29 -15.20 42.61 8.23
N ASP A 30 -15.30 43.75 8.92
CA ASP A 30 -16.18 43.92 10.07
C ASP A 30 -17.62 44.15 9.58
N ASN A 31 -18.56 43.29 9.96
CA ASN A 31 -19.97 43.40 9.57
C ASN A 31 -20.71 44.51 10.36
N GLU A 32 -20.10 45.10 11.40
CA GLU A 32 -20.67 46.20 12.18
C GLU A 32 -20.26 47.58 11.63
N THR A 33 -19.05 47.74 11.07
CA THR A 33 -18.59 49.02 10.48
C THR A 33 -18.51 49.02 8.95
N GLY A 34 -18.32 47.84 8.33
CA GLY A 34 -18.06 47.69 6.90
C GLY A 34 -16.57 47.73 6.50
N ASP A 35 -15.66 47.96 7.46
CA ASP A 35 -14.24 48.14 7.17
C ASP A 35 -13.47 46.82 6.97
N TYR A 36 -12.40 46.88 6.17
CA TYR A 36 -11.44 45.78 6.08
C TYR A 36 -10.58 45.70 7.34
N LEU A 37 -10.39 44.47 7.83
CA LEU A 37 -9.41 44.22 8.89
C LEU A 37 -7.96 44.39 8.37
N PRO A 38 -6.97 44.53 9.27
CA PRO A 38 -5.55 44.61 8.93
C PRO A 38 -5.10 43.55 7.92
N GLU A 39 -4.15 43.89 7.04
CA GLU A 39 -3.93 43.18 5.77
C GLU A 39 -3.55 41.69 5.89
N GLN A 40 -3.04 41.26 7.05
CA GLN A 40 -2.80 39.85 7.34
C GLN A 40 -4.09 39.00 7.38
N TYR A 41 -5.24 39.60 7.68
CA TYR A 41 -6.49 38.87 7.92
C TYR A 41 -7.22 38.51 6.63
N GLY A 42 -7.27 37.22 6.35
CA GLY A 42 -7.99 36.69 5.20
C GLY A 42 -7.65 35.25 4.88
N ARG A 43 -8.14 34.78 3.73
CA ARG A 43 -7.91 33.45 3.18
C ARG A 43 -7.30 33.54 1.78
N CYS A 44 -6.27 32.76 1.51
CA CYS A 44 -5.77 32.51 0.16
C CYS A 44 -6.53 31.36 -0.48
N ASP A 45 -7.03 31.56 -1.71
CA ASP A 45 -7.84 30.57 -2.43
C ASP A 45 -7.01 29.44 -3.07
N LYS A 46 -5.77 29.19 -2.61
CA LYS A 46 -5.04 27.96 -2.98
C LYS A 46 -5.66 26.80 -2.20
N GLY A 47 -6.04 25.73 -2.90
CA GLY A 47 -6.88 24.64 -2.37
C GLY A 47 -6.37 23.92 -1.11
N ASP A 48 -5.07 23.97 -0.87
CA ASP A 48 -4.36 23.29 0.23
C ASP A 48 -4.39 24.06 1.57
N GLY A 49 -5.13 25.17 1.69
CA GLY A 49 -5.23 25.96 2.93
C GLY A 49 -4.02 26.83 3.24
N HIS A 50 -3.08 26.93 2.29
CA HIS A 50 -1.77 27.61 2.32
C HIS A 50 -1.64 28.82 3.25
N TYR A 51 -2.59 29.76 3.20
CA TYR A 51 -2.58 30.94 4.06
C TYR A 51 -4.00 31.28 4.50
N PHE A 52 -4.27 31.16 5.81
CA PHE A 52 -5.53 31.57 6.43
C PHE A 52 -5.25 32.11 7.82
N VAL A 53 -5.56 33.40 8.05
CA VAL A 53 -5.42 34.07 9.35
C VAL A 53 -6.78 34.63 9.72
N ASN A 54 -7.27 34.22 10.89
CA ASN A 54 -8.64 34.46 11.35
C ASN A 54 -8.62 35.35 12.62
N PRO A 55 -9.34 36.49 12.66
CA PRO A 55 -9.33 37.43 13.79
C PRO A 55 -9.85 36.85 15.12
N TYR A 56 -10.53 35.71 15.09
CA TYR A 56 -10.94 34.97 16.28
C TYR A 56 -9.86 34.02 16.84
N SER A 57 -8.79 33.77 16.10
CA SER A 57 -7.79 32.71 16.42
C SER A 57 -6.55 33.19 17.18
N ASP A 58 -6.30 34.50 17.18
CA ASP A 58 -5.08 35.14 17.68
C ASP A 58 -5.34 36.24 18.73
N GLY A 59 -6.61 36.45 19.09
CA GLY A 59 -7.04 37.35 20.16
C GLY A 59 -7.50 38.74 19.71
N TYR A 60 -7.34 39.11 18.44
CA TYR A 60 -7.75 40.43 17.93
C TYR A 60 -9.23 40.73 18.17
N ALA A 61 -10.12 39.80 17.83
CA ALA A 61 -11.56 39.94 18.06
C ALA A 61 -11.95 40.05 19.55
N LYS A 62 -11.08 39.59 20.46
CA LYS A 62 -11.26 39.77 21.91
C LYS A 62 -10.80 41.17 22.33
N ALA A 63 -9.64 41.63 21.87
CA ALA A 63 -9.08 42.92 22.21
C ALA A 63 -10.00 44.10 21.81
N ILE A 64 -10.55 44.08 20.59
CA ILE A 64 -11.51 45.10 20.13
C ILE A 64 -12.74 45.15 21.05
N ARG A 65 -13.31 43.97 21.38
CA ARG A 65 -14.49 43.85 22.26
C ARG A 65 -14.21 44.28 23.71
N GLU A 66 -12.96 44.23 24.17
CA GLU A 66 -12.55 44.71 25.49
C GLU A 66 -12.29 46.23 25.48
N GLN A 67 -11.74 46.77 24.39
CA GLN A 67 -11.57 48.21 24.17
C GLN A 67 -12.93 48.94 24.08
N GLU A 68 -13.89 48.39 23.35
CA GLU A 68 -15.26 48.92 23.24
C GLU A 68 -16.02 48.92 24.58
N ARG A 69 -15.58 48.11 25.55
CA ARG A 69 -16.13 48.07 26.92
C ARG A 69 -15.47 49.08 27.86
N GLY A 70 -14.67 50.02 27.34
CA GLY A 70 -14.05 51.10 28.09
C GLY A 70 -12.67 50.80 28.68
N ASN A 71 -12.19 49.56 28.57
CA ASN A 71 -10.81 49.23 28.99
C ASN A 71 -9.82 49.75 27.96
N ARG A 72 -9.23 50.92 28.22
CA ARG A 72 -8.14 51.48 27.40
C ARG A 72 -6.87 50.64 27.49
N SER A 73 -6.72 49.68 26.57
CA SER A 73 -5.41 49.21 26.11
C SER A 73 -5.12 49.83 24.75
N GLU A 74 -3.97 50.50 24.61
CA GLU A 74 -3.56 51.07 23.32
C GLU A 74 -3.14 49.97 22.35
N LEU A 75 -3.98 49.69 21.35
CA LEU A 75 -3.58 48.87 20.20
C LEU A 75 -2.73 49.75 19.26
N PRO A 76 -1.43 49.45 19.07
CA PRO A 76 -0.64 50.18 18.08
C PRO A 76 -1.13 49.82 16.66
N ASN A 77 -1.14 50.79 15.74
CA ASN A 77 -1.49 50.58 14.32
C ASN A 77 -0.64 49.50 13.62
N ASN A 78 0.49 49.12 14.21
CA ASN A 78 1.28 47.95 13.82
C ASN A 78 1.00 46.75 14.75
N TRP A 79 -0.26 46.33 14.89
CA TRP A 79 -0.58 45.03 15.51
C TRP A 79 -0.05 43.92 14.61
N LYS A 80 1.19 43.49 14.88
CA LYS A 80 1.78 42.30 14.29
C LYS A 80 1.30 41.12 15.14
N PRO A 81 0.71 40.06 14.56
CA PRO A 81 0.47 38.85 15.32
C PRO A 81 1.80 38.40 15.90
N GLN A 82 1.85 38.15 17.21
CA GLN A 82 2.90 37.29 17.72
C GLN A 82 2.74 35.96 16.98
N ARG A 83 3.66 35.67 16.05
CA ARG A 83 3.98 34.29 15.73
C ARG A 83 4.17 33.62 17.08
N LYS A 84 3.26 32.72 17.46
CA LYS A 84 3.63 31.67 18.40
C LYS A 84 4.90 31.07 17.80
N LYS A 85 6.07 31.33 18.42
CA LYS A 85 7.25 30.46 18.24
C LYS A 85 6.67 29.09 18.48
N GLY A 86 6.52 28.29 17.42
CA GLY A 86 5.60 27.15 17.43
C GLY A 86 5.89 26.33 18.67
N THR A 87 5.00 26.41 19.67
CA THR A 87 5.27 25.83 21.00
C THR A 87 5.58 24.38 20.71
N PRO A 88 6.81 23.87 21.00
CA PRO A 88 7.22 22.57 20.49
C PRO A 88 6.12 21.58 20.82
N GLN A 89 5.40 21.11 19.78
CA GLN A 89 4.08 20.52 19.97
C GLN A 89 4.34 19.22 20.69
N HIS A 90 4.16 19.25 22.02
CA HIS A 90 4.81 18.35 22.95
C HIS A 90 4.41 16.94 22.52
N GLU A 91 5.32 16.19 21.88
CA GLU A 91 4.93 15.06 21.03
C GLU A 91 4.24 14.01 21.90
N THR A 92 2.91 14.04 21.89
CA THR A 92 2.09 13.16 22.69
C THR A 92 2.36 11.76 22.18
N LYS A 93 2.87 10.90 23.06
CA LYS A 93 3.36 9.56 22.68
C LYS A 93 2.29 8.89 21.80
N PRO A 94 2.63 8.52 20.56
CA PRO A 94 1.62 8.15 19.57
C PRO A 94 0.84 6.94 20.06
N VAL A 95 -0.47 7.12 20.23
CA VAL A 95 -1.35 6.04 20.67
C VAL A 95 -1.62 5.14 19.48
N PHE A 96 -1.19 3.88 19.58
CA PHE A 96 -1.34 2.90 18.51
C PHE A 96 -2.76 2.31 18.49
N PHE A 97 -3.14 1.74 17.35
CA PHE A 97 -4.33 0.90 17.26
C PHE A 97 -4.08 -0.40 18.01
N ASP A 98 -5.05 -0.88 18.80
CA ASP A 98 -4.86 -2.06 19.65
C ASP A 98 -4.49 -3.32 18.84
N PHE A 99 -3.47 -4.03 19.33
CA PHE A 99 -2.87 -5.16 18.65
C PHE A 99 -3.77 -6.40 18.68
N ASP A 100 -4.45 -6.70 19.80
CA ASP A 100 -5.33 -7.88 19.86
C ASP A 100 -6.65 -7.64 19.10
N THR A 101 -7.18 -6.40 19.08
CA THR A 101 -8.25 -5.98 18.17
C THR A 101 -7.84 -6.12 16.69
N PHE A 102 -6.59 -5.80 16.33
CA PHE A 102 -6.08 -6.03 14.98
C PHE A 102 -5.92 -7.52 14.66
N LYS A 103 -5.30 -8.29 15.55
CA LYS A 103 -5.09 -9.75 15.41
C LYS A 103 -6.40 -10.54 15.25
N GLN A 104 -7.49 -10.05 15.82
CA GLN A 104 -8.84 -10.58 15.56
C GLN A 104 -9.28 -10.48 14.09
N THR A 105 -8.71 -9.62 13.24
CA THR A 105 -9.05 -9.60 11.80
C THR A 105 -8.34 -10.71 11.02
N LEU A 106 -7.27 -11.29 11.55
CA LEU A 106 -6.36 -12.21 10.85
C LEU A 106 -6.76 -13.71 10.92
N GLN A 107 -7.98 -14.01 11.36
CA GLN A 107 -8.45 -15.38 11.60
C GLN A 107 -8.71 -16.11 10.26
N PRO A 108 -8.05 -17.26 9.98
CA PRO A 108 -8.08 -17.91 8.66
C PRO A 108 -9.48 -18.25 8.13
N GLU A 109 -10.38 -18.65 9.01
CA GLU A 109 -11.76 -19.10 8.74
C GLU A 109 -12.65 -17.95 8.21
N ARG A 110 -12.12 -16.73 8.15
CA ARG A 110 -12.80 -15.54 7.65
C ARG A 110 -12.41 -15.21 6.21
N TYR A 111 -11.32 -15.77 5.67
CA TYR A 111 -10.87 -15.47 4.29
C TYR A 111 -11.82 -16.04 3.21
N GLU A 112 -12.58 -17.10 3.53
CA GLU A 112 -13.69 -17.59 2.70
C GLU A 112 -14.76 -16.50 2.45
N LYS A 113 -14.97 -15.64 3.44
CA LYS A 113 -15.99 -14.57 3.42
C LYS A 113 -15.42 -13.22 2.97
N ASN A 114 -14.12 -13.13 2.69
CA ASN A 114 -13.45 -11.91 2.29
C ASN A 114 -13.54 -11.72 0.77
N THR A 115 -14.42 -10.81 0.31
CA THR A 115 -14.69 -10.65 -1.13
C THR A 115 -13.44 -10.33 -1.95
N PHE A 116 -12.48 -9.57 -1.41
CA PHE A 116 -11.23 -9.24 -2.11
C PHE A 116 -10.39 -10.49 -2.36
N ILE A 117 -10.18 -11.32 -1.33
CA ILE A 117 -9.40 -12.57 -1.43
C ILE A 117 -10.13 -13.58 -2.34
N GLN A 118 -11.46 -13.69 -2.22
CA GLN A 118 -12.27 -14.53 -3.12
C GLN A 118 -12.23 -14.06 -4.58
N ASN A 119 -12.08 -12.76 -4.84
CA ASN A 119 -11.88 -12.26 -6.20
C ASN A 119 -10.52 -12.67 -6.78
N LEU A 120 -9.45 -12.61 -5.97
CA LEU A 120 -8.10 -13.04 -6.38
C LEU A 120 -8.03 -14.53 -6.74
N PHE A 121 -8.78 -15.38 -6.04
CA PHE A 121 -8.85 -16.83 -6.32
C PHE A 121 -9.76 -17.22 -7.48
N TYR A 122 -10.86 -16.49 -7.73
CA TYR A 122 -11.95 -17.02 -8.57
C TYR A 122 -12.59 -16.04 -9.55
N ARG A 123 -12.25 -14.74 -9.56
CA ARG A 123 -12.98 -13.73 -10.37
C ARG A 123 -12.11 -12.73 -11.15
N VAL A 124 -10.83 -12.60 -10.83
CA VAL A 124 -9.88 -11.90 -11.72
C VAL A 124 -9.67 -12.70 -13.00
N GLN A 125 -9.35 -12.02 -14.11
CA GLN A 125 -9.17 -12.64 -15.43
C GLN A 125 -8.11 -13.76 -15.44
N PHE A 126 -7.06 -13.61 -14.63
CA PHE A 126 -6.02 -14.61 -14.41
C PHE A 126 -5.92 -14.91 -12.91
N PRO A 127 -6.65 -15.94 -12.41
CA PRO A 127 -6.64 -16.34 -11.01
C PRO A 127 -5.24 -16.60 -10.45
N PHE A 128 -5.03 -16.29 -9.18
CA PHE A 128 -3.77 -16.53 -8.48
C PHE A 128 -3.76 -17.87 -7.74
N GLU A 129 -2.59 -18.49 -7.68
CA GLU A 129 -2.36 -19.70 -6.89
C GLU A 129 -2.59 -19.45 -5.39
N VAL A 130 -3.18 -20.44 -4.70
CA VAL A 130 -3.57 -20.36 -3.27
C VAL A 130 -2.38 -19.96 -2.40
N ASP A 131 -1.25 -20.61 -2.66
CA ASP A 131 0.07 -20.38 -2.08
C ASP A 131 0.51 -18.91 -2.15
N GLU A 132 0.32 -18.26 -3.30
CA GLU A 132 0.85 -16.93 -3.58
C GLU A 132 0.00 -15.83 -2.96
N VAL A 133 -1.33 -15.97 -3.00
CA VAL A 133 -2.20 -15.08 -2.22
C VAL A 133 -1.97 -15.29 -0.72
N THR A 134 -1.77 -16.53 -0.26
CA THR A 134 -1.48 -16.83 1.15
C THR A 134 -0.19 -16.16 1.63
N LYS A 135 0.89 -16.26 0.85
CA LYS A 135 2.17 -15.58 1.12
C LYS A 135 2.00 -14.05 1.18
N VAL A 136 1.17 -13.46 0.31
CA VAL A 136 0.88 -12.02 0.31
C VAL A 136 -0.03 -11.59 1.46
N ILE A 137 -1.05 -12.38 1.82
CA ILE A 137 -1.88 -12.18 3.02
C ILE A 137 -1.00 -12.14 4.27
N GLN A 138 -0.09 -13.11 4.42
CA GLN A 138 0.85 -13.19 5.55
C GLN A 138 1.83 -12.00 5.56
N ALA A 139 2.39 -11.64 4.41
CA ALA A 139 3.36 -10.54 4.30
C ALA A 139 2.75 -9.18 4.69
N TYR A 140 1.59 -8.82 4.12
CA TYR A 140 0.93 -7.55 4.42
C TYR A 140 -0.01 -7.61 5.64
N ARG A 141 -0.16 -8.79 6.25
CA ARG A 141 -1.11 -9.09 7.34
C ARG A 141 -2.53 -8.65 6.98
N LEU A 142 -2.98 -9.03 5.78
CA LEU A 142 -4.34 -8.76 5.33
C LEU A 142 -5.33 -9.54 6.22
N GLY A 143 -6.44 -8.90 6.56
CA GLY A 143 -7.45 -9.46 7.46
C GLY A 143 -8.87 -9.24 6.94
N THR A 144 -9.85 -9.72 7.69
CA THR A 144 -11.27 -9.67 7.31
C THR A 144 -12.11 -9.10 8.44
N VAL A 145 -13.00 -8.15 8.13
CA VAL A 145 -14.03 -7.69 9.08
C VAL A 145 -15.09 -8.78 9.23
N ALA A 146 -15.31 -9.25 10.47
CA ALA A 146 -16.15 -10.42 10.72
C ALA A 146 -17.65 -10.10 10.85
N ILE A 147 -18.02 -8.93 11.38
CA ILE A 147 -19.38 -8.59 11.81
C ILE A 147 -19.77 -7.15 11.44
N GLY A 148 -21.06 -6.87 11.45
CA GLY A 148 -21.63 -5.55 11.16
C GLY A 148 -21.68 -5.21 9.67
N TYR A 149 -21.94 -3.93 9.36
CA TYR A 149 -22.24 -3.44 8.01
C TYR A 149 -21.08 -3.51 6.99
N ARG A 150 -19.89 -3.95 7.42
CA ARG A 150 -18.72 -4.22 6.57
C ARG A 150 -18.25 -5.67 6.68
N ALA A 151 -19.06 -6.60 7.17
CA ALA A 151 -18.70 -8.03 7.23
C ALA A 151 -18.26 -8.54 5.83
N GLY A 152 -17.14 -9.27 5.78
CA GLY A 152 -16.52 -9.73 4.53
C GLY A 152 -15.68 -8.67 3.79
N ALA A 153 -15.56 -7.44 4.30
CA ALA A 153 -14.62 -6.45 3.79
C ALA A 153 -13.17 -6.77 4.20
N ASN A 154 -12.22 -6.44 3.32
CA ASN A 154 -10.80 -6.65 3.55
C ASN A 154 -10.21 -5.53 4.42
N THR A 155 -9.27 -5.89 5.30
CA THR A 155 -8.51 -4.95 6.12
C THR A 155 -7.09 -4.79 5.59
N PHE A 156 -6.66 -3.54 5.37
CA PHE A 156 -5.31 -3.16 5.00
C PHE A 156 -4.67 -2.44 6.21
N PRO A 157 -3.81 -3.10 6.99
CA PRO A 157 -3.18 -2.48 8.15
C PRO A 157 -1.98 -1.63 7.76
N PHE A 158 -1.97 -0.41 8.29
CA PHE A 158 -0.83 0.49 8.28
C PHE A 158 0.00 0.19 9.52
N ILE A 159 1.14 -0.48 9.36
CA ILE A 159 2.01 -0.94 10.43
C ILE A 159 3.39 -0.32 10.20
N ASP A 160 3.93 0.36 11.21
CA ASP A 160 5.23 1.03 11.09
C ASP A 160 6.41 0.06 11.09
N ILE A 161 7.60 0.55 10.76
CA ILE A 161 8.85 -0.25 10.72
C ILE A 161 9.19 -0.92 12.07
N LYS A 162 8.66 -0.44 13.20
CA LYS A 162 8.83 -1.03 14.53
C LYS A 162 7.76 -2.09 14.86
N GLY A 163 6.79 -2.29 13.98
CA GLY A 163 5.71 -3.27 14.12
C GLY A 163 4.43 -2.74 14.77
N ASN A 164 4.34 -1.46 15.11
CA ASN A 164 3.13 -0.90 15.74
C ASN A 164 2.03 -0.67 14.70
N VAL A 165 0.79 -1.05 15.01
CA VAL A 165 -0.36 -0.79 14.14
C VAL A 165 -0.75 0.68 14.28
N ARG A 166 -0.55 1.46 13.21
CA ARG A 166 -0.88 2.90 13.17
C ARG A 166 -2.36 3.14 12.82
N ALA A 167 -2.89 2.36 11.88
CA ALA A 167 -4.30 2.36 11.53
C ALA A 167 -4.67 1.06 10.80
N VAL A 168 -5.96 0.72 10.76
CA VAL A 168 -6.48 -0.39 9.93
C VAL A 168 -7.55 0.17 9.01
N GLN A 169 -7.22 0.31 7.72
CA GLN A 169 -8.18 0.72 6.69
C GLN A 169 -9.06 -0.49 6.33
N VAL A 170 -10.35 -0.26 6.10
CA VAL A 170 -11.29 -1.27 5.63
C VAL A 170 -11.74 -0.88 4.22
N LYS A 171 -11.65 -1.81 3.28
CA LYS A 171 -12.23 -1.68 1.94
C LYS A 171 -13.15 -2.85 1.63
N GLN A 172 -14.36 -2.51 1.19
CA GLN A 172 -15.34 -3.45 0.66
C GLN A 172 -15.28 -3.43 -0.87
N PHE A 173 -15.44 -4.60 -1.49
CA PHE A 173 -15.32 -4.80 -2.92
C PHE A 173 -16.58 -5.49 -3.48
N ASP A 174 -16.86 -5.27 -4.77
CA ASP A 174 -17.85 -6.05 -5.53
C ASP A 174 -17.24 -7.39 -6.04
N LYS A 175 -17.94 -8.09 -6.96
CA LYS A 175 -17.43 -9.33 -7.57
C LYS A 175 -16.42 -9.08 -8.70
N GLN A 176 -16.27 -7.83 -9.14
CA GLN A 176 -15.40 -7.36 -10.21
C GLN A 176 -14.10 -6.73 -9.67
N ASN A 177 -13.96 -6.67 -8.35
CA ASN A 177 -12.85 -6.11 -7.59
C ASN A 177 -12.72 -4.57 -7.61
N HIS A 178 -13.81 -3.85 -7.89
CA HIS A 178 -13.91 -2.41 -7.65
C HIS A 178 -14.18 -2.12 -6.16
N THR A 179 -13.75 -0.96 -5.66
CA THR A 179 -14.02 -0.57 -4.26
C THR A 179 -15.45 -0.03 -4.14
N THR A 180 -16.34 -0.76 -3.47
CA THR A 180 -17.73 -0.32 -3.18
C THR A 180 -17.89 0.44 -1.87
N GLY A 181 -16.84 0.46 -1.04
CA GLY A 181 -16.81 1.31 0.15
C GLY A 181 -15.47 1.30 0.86
N THR A 182 -15.15 2.41 1.52
CA THR A 182 -13.98 2.55 2.40
C THR A 182 -14.45 3.01 3.78
N ASP A 183 -13.78 2.56 4.83
CA ASP A 183 -13.98 2.98 6.23
C ASP A 183 -12.67 2.72 7.01
N PHE A 184 -12.65 2.97 8.32
CA PHE A 184 -11.55 2.54 9.20
C PHE A 184 -12.08 1.68 10.34
N LEU A 185 -11.30 0.68 10.75
CA LEU A 185 -11.73 -0.26 11.79
C LEU A 185 -12.00 0.45 13.13
N HIS A 186 -11.21 1.48 13.47
CA HIS A 186 -11.47 2.30 14.67
C HIS A 186 -12.85 2.98 14.60
N SER A 187 -13.21 3.56 13.45
CA SER A 187 -14.51 4.19 13.27
C SER A 187 -15.67 3.20 13.11
N ILE A 188 -15.42 1.94 12.70
CA ILE A 188 -16.43 0.87 12.77
C ILE A 188 -16.71 0.48 14.23
N ILE A 189 -15.68 0.40 15.07
CA ILE A 189 -15.79 0.08 16.50
C ILE A 189 -16.47 1.22 17.27
N GLU A 190 -16.03 2.46 17.04
CA GLU A 190 -16.66 3.70 17.53
C GLU A 190 -18.19 3.70 17.26
N LYS A 191 -18.58 3.66 15.97
CA LYS A 191 -20.00 3.59 15.55
C LYS A 191 -20.75 2.39 16.13
N HIS A 192 -20.07 1.30 16.50
CA HIS A 192 -20.69 0.15 17.14
C HIS A 192 -20.94 0.39 18.63
N HIS A 193 -19.99 1.00 19.34
CA HIS A 193 -20.14 1.35 20.75
C HIS A 193 -21.22 2.42 20.94
N ASP A 194 -21.19 3.49 20.14
CA ASP A 194 -22.19 4.56 20.14
C ASP A 194 -23.61 4.02 19.99
N ARG A 195 -23.85 3.20 18.95
CA ARG A 195 -25.17 2.61 18.63
C ARG A 195 -25.68 1.64 19.70
N ASN A 196 -24.81 1.11 20.54
CA ASN A 196 -25.17 0.21 21.63
C ASN A 196 -25.14 0.90 23.01
N ASN A 197 -24.91 2.22 23.07
CA ASN A 197 -24.72 2.99 24.31
C ASN A 197 -23.66 2.38 25.24
N LYS A 198 -22.57 1.84 24.67
CA LYS A 198 -21.45 1.26 25.42
C LYS A 198 -20.30 2.27 25.51
N PRO A 199 -19.60 2.40 26.66
CA PRO A 199 -18.39 3.22 26.74
C PRO A 199 -17.34 2.70 25.75
N LEU A 200 -16.53 3.61 25.20
CA LEU A 200 -15.43 3.25 24.30
C LEU A 200 -14.31 2.54 25.10
N PRO A 201 -13.54 1.63 24.48
CA PRO A 201 -12.31 1.12 25.09
C PRO A 201 -11.32 2.27 25.34
N GLU A 202 -10.59 2.23 26.46
CA GLU A 202 -9.62 3.27 26.85
C GLU A 202 -8.60 3.56 25.73
N TRP A 203 -8.08 2.51 25.09
CA TRP A 203 -7.15 2.64 23.96
C TRP A 203 -7.78 3.42 22.80
N LEU A 204 -9.08 3.24 22.54
CA LEU A 204 -9.78 3.88 21.43
C LEU A 204 -10.06 5.35 21.75
N GLU A 205 -10.46 5.67 22.99
CA GLU A 205 -10.58 7.07 23.43
C GLU A 205 -9.25 7.82 23.30
N ALA A 206 -8.16 7.22 23.76
CA ALA A 206 -6.81 7.80 23.67
C ALA A 206 -6.36 7.92 22.20
N TYR A 207 -6.64 6.90 21.38
CA TYR A 207 -6.30 6.86 19.96
C TYR A 207 -7.06 7.93 19.15
N MET A 208 -8.34 8.16 19.45
CA MET A 208 -9.18 9.11 18.73
C MET A 208 -8.77 10.56 18.96
N LYS A 209 -8.17 10.86 20.13
CA LYS A 209 -7.64 12.19 20.51
C LYS A 209 -6.37 12.61 19.71
N GLN A 210 -5.84 11.76 18.83
CA GLN A 210 -4.66 12.08 17.99
C GLN A 210 -5.03 12.61 16.59
N ASP A 211 -4.28 13.62 16.12
CA ASP A 211 -4.46 14.21 14.79
C ASP A 211 -4.03 13.26 13.65
N LYS A 212 -2.85 12.63 13.78
CA LYS A 212 -2.15 11.94 12.68
C LYS A 212 -2.08 10.42 12.86
N ARG A 213 -3.24 9.77 12.73
CA ARG A 213 -3.42 8.31 12.86
C ARG A 213 -2.62 7.53 11.80
N ILE A 214 -2.81 7.85 10.51
CA ILE A 214 -2.18 7.16 9.36
C ILE A 214 -0.77 7.76 9.10
N SER A 215 0.18 7.52 10.01
CA SER A 215 1.50 8.16 9.98
C SER A 215 2.57 7.43 9.15
N CYS A 216 2.34 6.18 8.76
CA CYS A 216 3.31 5.29 8.11
C CYS A 216 2.87 4.93 6.68
N LEU A 217 3.71 4.21 5.94
CA LEU A 217 3.35 3.57 4.66
C LEU A 217 2.57 2.26 4.91
N PHE A 218 1.78 1.83 3.93
CA PHE A 218 1.27 0.46 3.91
C PHE A 218 2.40 -0.50 3.53
N GLY A 219 2.59 -1.56 4.32
CA GLY A 219 3.70 -2.50 4.17
C GLY A 219 5.03 -2.03 4.78
N GLU A 220 5.11 -0.88 5.45
CA GLU A 220 6.36 -0.32 5.99
C GLU A 220 7.11 -1.30 6.91
N HIS A 221 6.37 -2.12 7.66
CA HIS A 221 6.91 -3.20 8.49
C HIS A 221 7.77 -4.22 7.73
N LEU A 222 7.65 -4.33 6.39
CA LEU A 222 8.50 -5.20 5.56
C LEU A 222 9.95 -4.69 5.44
N LEU A 223 10.17 -3.38 5.60
CA LEU A 223 11.50 -2.75 5.48
C LEU A 223 12.49 -3.27 6.54
N SER A 224 11.98 -3.70 7.71
CA SER A 224 12.79 -4.30 8.79
C SER A 224 13.29 -5.72 8.50
N LYS A 225 12.71 -6.39 7.50
CA LYS A 225 13.19 -7.69 7.00
C LYS A 225 14.13 -7.53 5.80
N TYR A 226 13.81 -6.58 4.93
CA TYR A 226 14.44 -6.38 3.63
C TYR A 226 15.22 -5.07 3.61
N HIS A 227 16.43 -5.08 4.19
CA HIS A 227 17.17 -3.88 4.61
C HIS A 227 17.67 -2.99 3.45
N SER A 228 18.10 -3.57 2.33
CA SER A 228 18.69 -2.84 1.19
C SER A 228 17.83 -2.87 -0.08
N ASN A 229 16.79 -3.70 -0.11
CA ASN A 229 15.94 -3.90 -1.29
C ASN A 229 15.35 -2.60 -1.84
N PRO A 230 15.26 -2.46 -3.18
CA PRO A 230 14.56 -1.35 -3.81
C PRO A 230 13.06 -1.41 -3.49
N VAL A 231 12.41 -0.25 -3.50
CA VAL A 231 11.00 -0.10 -3.17
C VAL A 231 10.22 0.28 -4.43
N ALA A 232 9.08 -0.33 -4.65
CA ALA A 232 8.06 0.15 -5.57
C ALA A 232 6.97 0.87 -4.77
N LEU A 233 6.67 2.12 -5.11
CA LEU A 233 5.80 3.02 -4.35
C LEU A 233 4.61 3.45 -5.20
N VAL A 234 3.41 3.08 -4.76
CA VAL A 234 2.11 3.36 -5.42
C VAL A 234 1.20 4.19 -4.51
N GLU A 235 0.04 4.66 -4.99
CA GLU A 235 -0.91 5.38 -4.13
C GLU A 235 -1.60 4.45 -3.11
N ALA A 236 -2.25 3.38 -3.58
CA ALA A 236 -3.21 2.60 -2.81
C ALA A 236 -2.75 1.18 -2.39
N PRO A 237 -3.24 0.64 -1.25
CA PRO A 237 -2.87 -0.71 -0.78
C PRO A 237 -3.26 -1.86 -1.73
N LYS A 238 -4.37 -1.74 -2.48
CA LYS A 238 -4.76 -2.70 -3.54
C LYS A 238 -3.61 -2.86 -4.53
N THR A 239 -3.06 -1.75 -4.99
CA THR A 239 -2.05 -1.65 -6.04
C THR A 239 -0.73 -2.28 -5.60
N ALA A 240 -0.33 -2.09 -4.32
CA ALA A 240 0.87 -2.71 -3.74
C ALA A 240 0.73 -4.24 -3.57
N VAL A 241 -0.47 -4.71 -3.18
CA VAL A 241 -0.80 -6.15 -3.14
C VAL A 241 -0.71 -6.75 -4.54
N TYR A 242 -1.29 -6.10 -5.56
CA TYR A 242 -1.19 -6.56 -6.94
C TYR A 242 0.24 -6.55 -7.47
N GLY A 243 1.03 -5.50 -7.22
CA GLY A 243 2.46 -5.49 -7.58
C GLY A 243 3.22 -6.68 -6.99
N THR A 244 2.97 -7.03 -5.72
CA THR A 244 3.58 -8.22 -5.10
C THR A 244 3.09 -9.54 -5.72
N LEU A 245 1.82 -9.62 -6.12
CA LEU A 245 1.29 -10.81 -6.79
C LEU A 245 1.90 -10.99 -8.20
N TYR A 246 2.09 -9.91 -8.96
CA TYR A 246 2.68 -9.94 -10.31
C TYR A 246 4.21 -10.15 -10.29
N PHE A 247 4.94 -9.42 -9.45
CA PHE A 247 6.42 -9.45 -9.43
C PHE A 247 7.02 -10.36 -8.36
N GLY A 248 6.19 -10.93 -7.48
CA GLY A 248 6.59 -11.83 -6.39
C GLY A 248 6.99 -11.09 -5.10
N LEU A 249 7.10 -11.86 -4.00
CA LEU A 249 7.73 -11.37 -2.77
C LEU A 249 9.27 -11.25 -2.94
N PRO A 250 9.94 -10.39 -2.16
CA PRO A 250 11.39 -10.25 -2.26
C PRO A 250 12.13 -11.54 -1.90
N LYS A 251 12.85 -12.10 -2.90
CA LYS A 251 13.69 -13.30 -2.80
C LYS A 251 15.19 -12.98 -2.91
N THR A 252 15.55 -11.90 -3.61
CA THR A 252 16.94 -11.44 -3.82
C THR A 252 17.07 -9.97 -3.41
N PRO A 253 18.29 -9.41 -3.24
CA PRO A 253 18.48 -7.99 -2.90
C PRO A 253 17.91 -7.00 -3.93
N GLU A 254 17.79 -7.41 -5.19
CA GLU A 254 17.29 -6.59 -6.31
C GLU A 254 15.75 -6.65 -6.42
N SER A 255 15.11 -7.56 -5.68
CA SER A 255 13.65 -7.74 -5.71
C SER A 255 12.92 -6.56 -5.06
N LEU A 256 11.87 -6.05 -5.70
CA LEU A 256 11.08 -4.90 -5.23
C LEU A 256 10.22 -5.22 -4.00
N ILE A 257 10.24 -4.34 -2.99
CA ILE A 257 9.21 -4.28 -1.94
C ILE A 257 8.10 -3.33 -2.41
N TRP A 258 6.86 -3.79 -2.51
CA TRP A 258 5.73 -2.94 -2.88
C TRP A 258 5.12 -2.25 -1.65
N LEU A 259 5.11 -0.92 -1.63
CA LEU A 259 4.56 -0.09 -0.55
C LEU A 259 3.56 0.91 -1.13
N SER A 260 2.60 1.39 -0.33
CA SER A 260 1.68 2.45 -0.79
C SER A 260 1.56 3.60 0.20
N VAL A 261 1.45 4.84 -0.30
CA VAL A 261 1.39 6.04 0.55
C VAL A 261 0.08 6.20 1.35
N TYR A 262 -1.03 5.59 0.89
CA TYR A 262 -2.44 5.68 1.32
C TYR A 262 -3.32 6.43 0.31
N ASN A 263 -2.90 7.65 -0.05
CA ASN A 263 -3.59 8.54 -0.99
C ASN A 263 -2.65 9.65 -1.49
N LYS A 264 -3.05 10.42 -2.51
CA LYS A 264 -2.26 11.47 -3.17
C LYS A 264 -1.59 12.44 -2.21
N SER A 265 -2.36 12.93 -1.24
CA SER A 265 -1.88 13.90 -0.25
C SER A 265 -0.97 13.31 0.83
N SER A 266 -0.91 11.97 0.96
CA SER A 266 0.03 11.30 1.87
C SER A 266 1.46 11.24 1.34
N PHE A 267 1.72 11.52 0.05
CA PHE A 267 3.08 11.67 -0.46
C PHE A 267 3.72 12.90 0.21
N SER A 268 4.52 12.62 1.24
CA SER A 268 4.97 13.58 2.24
C SER A 268 6.25 13.11 2.93
N PHE A 269 7.14 14.04 3.25
CA PHE A 269 8.45 13.74 3.85
C PHE A 269 8.36 12.86 5.09
N ASP A 270 7.35 13.06 5.94
CA ASP A 270 7.17 12.30 7.18
C ASP A 270 6.96 10.80 6.99
N LYS A 271 6.27 10.39 5.92
CA LYS A 271 6.11 8.98 5.56
C LYS A 271 7.34 8.47 4.82
N LEU A 272 7.90 9.28 3.91
CA LEU A 272 8.93 8.83 2.97
C LEU A 272 10.34 8.82 3.57
N LYS A 273 10.59 9.50 4.71
CA LYS A 273 11.89 9.46 5.42
C LYS A 273 12.30 8.07 5.93
N VAL A 274 11.37 7.11 6.00
CA VAL A 274 11.65 5.70 6.30
C VAL A 274 12.33 4.96 5.14
N LEU A 275 12.28 5.51 3.92
CA LEU A 275 12.87 4.95 2.71
C LEU A 275 14.32 5.40 2.48
N LYS A 276 14.98 5.97 3.50
CA LYS A 276 16.35 6.45 3.41
C LYS A 276 17.30 5.36 2.89
N GLU A 277 18.30 5.75 2.09
CA GLU A 277 19.34 4.87 1.54
C GLU A 277 18.82 3.81 0.54
N ARG A 278 17.70 4.09 -0.15
CA ARG A 278 17.09 3.19 -1.15
C ARG A 278 16.80 3.84 -2.49
N PHE A 279 16.77 3.01 -3.52
CA PHE A 279 16.08 3.30 -4.78
C PHE A 279 14.57 3.08 -4.61
N VAL A 280 13.78 4.11 -4.92
CA VAL A 280 12.32 4.12 -4.78
C VAL A 280 11.70 4.35 -6.16
N TYR A 281 11.24 3.29 -6.80
CA TYR A 281 10.51 3.35 -8.06
C TYR A 281 9.08 3.81 -7.79
N VAL A 282 8.73 5.01 -8.24
CA VAL A 282 7.42 5.63 -7.98
C VAL A 282 6.51 5.43 -9.19
N PHE A 283 5.31 4.91 -8.93
CA PHE A 283 4.24 4.74 -9.92
C PHE A 283 3.02 5.54 -9.43
N PRO A 284 2.90 6.82 -9.82
CA PRO A 284 1.73 7.63 -9.47
C PRO A 284 0.47 7.14 -10.18
N ASP A 285 -0.67 7.25 -9.51
CA ASP A 285 -1.98 7.03 -10.13
C ASP A 285 -2.25 8.13 -11.18
N LEU A 286 -2.92 7.75 -12.28
CA LEU A 286 -3.18 8.68 -13.38
C LEU A 286 -4.06 9.86 -12.96
N SER A 287 -3.92 10.97 -13.69
CA SER A 287 -4.80 12.12 -13.52
C SER A 287 -4.96 12.86 -14.84
N LYS A 288 -6.15 13.45 -15.05
CA LYS A 288 -6.58 14.08 -16.30
C LYS A 288 -5.54 15.01 -16.96
N ASP A 289 -4.77 15.75 -16.17
CA ASP A 289 -3.76 16.70 -16.67
C ASP A 289 -2.30 16.33 -16.27
N GLY A 290 -2.06 15.07 -15.86
CA GLY A 290 -0.76 14.59 -15.33
C GLY A 290 -0.32 15.29 -14.03
N ASN A 291 -1.27 15.89 -13.30
CA ASN A 291 -1.01 16.73 -12.13
C ASN A 291 -0.56 15.93 -10.90
N THR A 292 -0.93 14.65 -10.76
CA THR A 292 -0.43 13.78 -9.67
C THR A 292 1.06 13.48 -9.83
N PHE A 293 1.48 13.06 -11.02
CA PHE A 293 2.88 12.82 -11.35
C PHE A 293 3.75 14.05 -11.07
N LYS A 294 3.38 15.22 -11.62
CA LYS A 294 4.14 16.48 -11.49
C LYS A 294 4.27 16.96 -10.04
N GLU A 295 3.21 16.81 -9.23
CA GLU A 295 3.23 17.18 -7.81
C GLU A 295 4.18 16.27 -7.01
N TRP A 296 4.07 14.96 -7.20
CA TRP A 296 4.92 13.98 -6.51
C TRP A 296 6.38 14.08 -6.94
N GLU A 297 6.66 14.29 -8.23
CA GLU A 297 8.02 14.43 -8.77
C GLU A 297 8.70 15.70 -8.23
N THR A 298 7.96 16.81 -8.12
CA THR A 298 8.43 18.05 -7.47
C THR A 298 8.75 17.84 -5.99
N LYS A 299 7.86 17.16 -5.26
CA LYS A 299 8.08 16.80 -3.84
C LYS A 299 9.26 15.86 -3.65
N ALA A 300 9.42 14.87 -4.52
CA ALA A 300 10.50 13.90 -4.45
C ALA A 300 11.88 14.57 -4.58
N LYS A 301 12.03 15.51 -5.52
CA LYS A 301 13.26 16.31 -5.69
C LYS A 301 13.62 17.12 -4.43
N GLU A 302 12.62 17.65 -3.71
CA GLU A 302 12.83 18.25 -2.38
C GLU A 302 13.31 17.20 -1.37
N TYR A 303 12.71 16.02 -1.35
CA TYR A 303 12.98 14.98 -0.36
C TYR A 303 14.33 14.27 -0.58
N GLU A 304 14.80 14.10 -1.82
CA GLU A 304 16.15 13.60 -2.14
C GLU A 304 17.23 14.48 -1.49
N SER A 305 17.11 15.81 -1.60
CA SER A 305 18.04 16.77 -0.99
C SER A 305 18.12 16.66 0.55
N ARG A 306 17.12 16.01 1.15
CA ARG A 306 16.96 15.81 2.61
C ARG A 306 17.19 14.36 3.05
N LEU A 307 17.42 13.42 2.13
CA LEU A 307 17.56 11.99 2.39
C LEU A 307 18.78 11.40 1.65
N PRO A 308 20.02 11.66 2.13
CA PRO A 308 21.25 11.14 1.50
C PRO A 308 21.19 9.64 1.24
N GLY A 309 21.70 9.22 0.06
CA GLY A 309 21.67 7.83 -0.41
C GLY A 309 20.31 7.38 -0.99
N THR A 310 19.29 8.22 -0.99
CA THR A 310 17.94 7.90 -1.47
C THR A 310 17.72 8.47 -2.87
N ARG A 311 17.04 7.74 -3.75
CA ARG A 311 16.69 8.21 -5.08
C ARG A 311 15.29 7.77 -5.49
N PHE A 312 14.44 8.72 -5.90
CA PHE A 312 13.10 8.45 -6.40
C PHE A 312 13.13 8.42 -7.93
N ILE A 313 12.72 7.29 -8.51
CA ILE A 313 12.74 7.02 -9.96
C ILE A 313 11.29 6.89 -10.41
N PHE A 314 10.77 7.90 -11.10
CA PHE A 314 9.38 7.92 -11.55
C PHE A 314 9.20 7.08 -12.82
N SER A 315 8.15 6.26 -12.83
CA SER A 315 7.68 5.59 -14.06
C SER A 315 6.59 6.43 -14.71
N ASP A 316 6.89 6.96 -15.88
CA ASP A 316 5.97 7.72 -16.74
C ASP A 316 5.24 6.82 -17.76
N LEU A 317 5.44 5.50 -17.69
CA LEU A 317 4.84 4.51 -18.59
C LEU A 317 3.32 4.69 -18.77
N LEU A 318 2.60 4.95 -17.68
CA LEU A 318 1.16 5.19 -17.72
C LEU A 318 0.82 6.57 -18.30
N GLU A 319 1.53 7.63 -17.90
CA GLU A 319 1.31 8.99 -18.43
C GLU A 319 1.55 9.06 -19.95
N GLN A 320 2.55 8.32 -20.46
CA GLN A 320 2.85 8.19 -21.89
C GLN A 320 1.83 7.33 -22.67
N LEU A 321 1.46 6.15 -22.15
CA LEU A 321 0.74 5.13 -22.95
C LEU A 321 -0.77 5.03 -22.64
N ALA A 322 -1.26 5.59 -21.54
CA ALA A 322 -2.67 5.49 -21.17
C ALA A 322 -3.56 6.34 -22.09
N PRO A 323 -4.71 5.79 -22.56
CA PRO A 323 -5.75 6.57 -23.21
C PRO A 323 -6.26 7.72 -22.32
N GLU A 324 -6.68 8.82 -22.94
CA GLU A 324 -7.26 9.97 -22.22
C GLU A 324 -8.50 9.61 -21.39
N ARG A 325 -9.23 8.55 -21.78
CA ARG A 325 -10.31 7.97 -20.98
C ARG A 325 -9.78 7.49 -19.62
N ASP A 326 -8.80 6.59 -19.63
CA ASP A 326 -8.19 6.00 -18.44
C ASP A 326 -7.54 7.06 -17.54
N LYS A 327 -6.94 8.11 -18.14
CA LYS A 327 -6.43 9.29 -17.42
C LYS A 327 -7.53 10.10 -16.73
N SER A 328 -8.72 10.17 -17.33
CA SER A 328 -9.88 10.86 -16.77
C SER A 328 -10.62 10.02 -15.70
N GLU A 329 -10.60 8.70 -15.82
CA GLU A 329 -11.11 7.75 -14.81
C GLU A 329 -10.12 7.53 -13.65
N GLY A 330 -8.84 7.88 -13.85
CA GLY A 330 -7.80 7.89 -12.81
C GLY A 330 -7.24 6.49 -12.50
N TYR A 331 -7.04 5.65 -13.52
CA TYR A 331 -6.57 4.28 -13.36
C TYR A 331 -5.20 4.19 -12.67
N ASP A 332 -5.04 3.14 -11.85
CA ASP A 332 -3.76 2.78 -11.23
C ASP A 332 -3.02 1.69 -12.02
N LEU A 333 -1.80 1.34 -11.57
CA LEU A 333 -1.00 0.27 -12.19
C LEU A 333 -1.70 -1.10 -12.15
N ALA A 334 -2.50 -1.40 -11.12
CA ALA A 334 -3.20 -2.67 -11.01
C ALA A 334 -4.36 -2.78 -11.99
N ASP A 335 -5.04 -1.68 -12.32
CA ASP A 335 -6.09 -1.65 -13.35
C ASP A 335 -5.55 -1.97 -14.76
N TYR A 336 -4.24 -1.88 -14.98
CA TYR A 336 -3.55 -2.46 -16.15
C TYR A 336 -3.07 -3.90 -15.90
N LEU A 337 -2.39 -4.17 -14.77
CA LEU A 337 -1.86 -5.50 -14.47
C LEU A 337 -2.96 -6.58 -14.49
N ILE A 338 -4.14 -6.32 -13.90
CA ILE A 338 -5.28 -7.27 -13.82
C ILE A 338 -5.71 -7.84 -15.19
N LYS A 339 -5.45 -7.11 -16.28
CA LYS A 339 -5.78 -7.48 -17.67
C LYS A 339 -4.72 -8.40 -18.32
N GLN A 340 -3.63 -8.70 -17.62
CA GLN A 340 -2.46 -9.45 -18.12
C GLN A 340 -2.23 -10.73 -17.31
N ASP A 341 -1.56 -11.72 -17.89
CA ASP A 341 -1.24 -12.96 -17.16
C ASP A 341 -0.04 -12.75 -16.23
N TRP A 342 -0.25 -12.85 -14.92
CA TRP A 342 0.80 -12.67 -13.89
C TRP A 342 1.97 -13.64 -14.04
N ARG A 343 1.77 -14.79 -14.69
CA ARG A 343 2.81 -15.81 -14.94
C ARG A 343 3.85 -15.35 -15.96
N LEU A 344 3.58 -14.28 -16.73
CA LEU A 344 4.54 -13.67 -17.66
C LEU A 344 5.55 -12.74 -16.96
N PHE A 345 5.15 -12.14 -15.83
CA PHE A 345 5.98 -11.18 -15.08
C PHE A 345 6.91 -11.88 -14.09
N ARG A 346 6.46 -13.04 -13.59
CA ARG A 346 7.29 -13.95 -12.81
C ARG A 346 8.13 -14.79 -13.75
N LYS A 347 9.43 -14.52 -13.80
CA LYS A 347 10.40 -15.28 -14.60
C LYS A 347 10.13 -16.79 -14.55
N GLN A 348 9.74 -17.37 -15.69
CA GLN A 348 10.18 -18.71 -16.03
C GLN A 348 11.72 -18.73 -15.98
N ASN A 349 12.34 -19.87 -15.68
CA ASN A 349 13.80 -19.95 -15.59
C ASN A 349 14.46 -19.76 -16.97
N ILE A 350 14.72 -18.51 -17.35
CA ILE A 350 15.52 -18.15 -18.53
C ILE A 350 17.00 -18.23 -18.14
N GLN A 351 17.48 -19.46 -18.04
CA GLN A 351 18.85 -19.93 -18.10
C GLN A 351 18.74 -21.42 -18.46
N GLU A 352 19.47 -21.96 -19.44
CA GLU A 352 20.73 -21.46 -20.01
C GLU A 352 20.65 -21.20 -21.52
N GLN A 353 21.26 -20.10 -21.96
CA GLN A 353 21.99 -20.07 -23.24
C GLN A 353 23.46 -19.90 -22.89
N ALA A 354 24.31 -20.82 -23.37
CA ALA A 354 25.76 -20.70 -23.25
C ALA A 354 26.26 -19.54 -24.15
N PRO A 355 27.37 -18.86 -23.78
CA PRO A 355 27.87 -17.72 -24.55
C PRO A 355 28.35 -18.15 -25.94
N GLN A 356 27.86 -17.45 -26.97
CA GLN A 356 28.40 -17.51 -28.34
C GLN A 356 29.65 -16.61 -28.43
N PRO A 357 30.63 -16.93 -29.30
CA PRO A 357 31.92 -16.26 -29.35
C PRO A 357 31.86 -14.85 -29.96
N GLU A 358 32.89 -14.04 -29.69
CA GLU A 358 33.06 -12.72 -30.32
C GLU A 358 33.28 -12.85 -31.84
N PRO A 359 32.57 -12.09 -32.70
CA PRO A 359 32.88 -12.01 -34.12
C PRO A 359 34.08 -11.08 -34.39
N GLU A 360 34.90 -11.44 -35.37
CA GLU A 360 36.15 -10.75 -35.70
C GLU A 360 35.94 -9.33 -36.27
N LYS A 361 37.02 -8.52 -36.21
CA LYS A 361 37.04 -7.14 -36.72
C LYS A 361 36.99 -7.10 -38.24
N VAL A 362 35.98 -6.44 -38.81
CA VAL A 362 36.02 -5.96 -40.22
C VAL A 362 35.72 -4.46 -40.26
N THR A 363 36.47 -3.74 -41.09
CA THR A 363 36.46 -2.27 -41.20
C THR A 363 35.42 -1.76 -42.20
N GLY A 364 34.64 -0.74 -41.82
CA GLY A 364 33.81 0.04 -42.75
C GLY A 364 33.05 1.17 -42.04
N VAL A 365 33.06 2.38 -42.61
CA VAL A 365 32.38 3.56 -42.05
C VAL A 365 31.32 4.07 -43.03
N THR A 366 30.05 3.99 -42.62
CA THR A 366 28.93 4.71 -43.23
C THR A 366 28.06 5.31 -42.11
N LYS A 367 27.27 6.34 -42.41
CA LYS A 367 26.82 7.35 -41.44
C LYS A 367 25.30 7.57 -41.51
N VAL A 368 24.66 7.88 -40.36
CA VAL A 368 23.26 8.41 -40.23
C VAL A 368 22.18 7.32 -40.52
N THR A 369 21.02 7.19 -39.86
CA THR A 369 20.11 8.12 -39.14
C THR A 369 19.33 7.45 -37.97
N HIS A 370 18.61 8.25 -37.16
CA HIS A 370 17.40 7.96 -36.36
C HIS A 370 17.21 6.57 -35.69
N GLN A 371 17.16 6.57 -34.34
CA GLN A 371 16.54 5.50 -33.55
C GLN A 371 15.03 5.74 -33.36
N GLN A 372 14.21 4.71 -33.62
CA GLN A 372 12.89 4.54 -32.99
C GLN A 372 12.44 3.08 -33.05
N ASN A 373 11.86 2.61 -31.93
CA ASN A 373 10.95 1.49 -31.70
C ASN A 373 10.74 0.41 -32.79
N LEU A 374 11.02 -0.86 -32.45
CA LEU A 374 10.18 -2.04 -32.77
C LEU A 374 10.77 -3.31 -32.14
N LEU A 375 9.99 -4.08 -31.34
CA LEU A 375 10.42 -5.41 -30.86
C LEU A 375 9.25 -6.28 -30.34
N PHE A 376 8.45 -6.83 -31.27
CA PHE A 376 7.56 -8.00 -31.05
C PHE A 376 7.34 -8.74 -32.37
N SER A 377 6.96 -10.03 -32.30
CA SER A 377 6.87 -11.02 -33.42
C SER A 377 8.24 -11.49 -33.96
N HIS A 378 8.47 -12.73 -34.44
CA HIS A 378 7.65 -13.95 -34.62
C HIS A 378 8.38 -15.22 -34.07
N VAL A 379 7.90 -16.46 -34.34
CA VAL A 379 8.29 -17.72 -33.65
C VAL A 379 8.47 -18.92 -34.62
N ALA A 380 9.37 -19.88 -34.26
CA ALA A 380 9.58 -21.25 -34.80
C ALA A 380 10.29 -21.38 -36.18
N PRO A 381 10.94 -22.54 -36.51
CA PRO A 381 10.90 -23.87 -35.86
C PRO A 381 12.26 -24.52 -35.44
N LEU A 382 12.15 -25.72 -34.82
CA LEU A 382 13.19 -26.67 -34.32
C LEU A 382 13.57 -27.74 -35.38
N PRO A 383 14.52 -28.71 -35.19
CA PRO A 383 15.21 -29.22 -33.96
C PRO A 383 16.77 -29.18 -34.09
N LYS A 384 17.69 -29.89 -33.39
CA LYS A 384 17.74 -31.20 -32.65
C LYS A 384 18.76 -31.23 -31.48
N VAL A 385 18.72 -32.34 -30.72
CA VAL A 385 19.73 -32.98 -29.83
C VAL A 385 21.04 -33.38 -30.59
N GLU A 386 22.19 -33.78 -30.00
CA GLU A 386 22.45 -34.65 -28.83
C GLU A 386 23.42 -34.11 -27.72
N VAL A 387 24.29 -34.96 -27.13
CA VAL A 387 24.52 -35.03 -25.66
C VAL A 387 25.96 -35.49 -25.26
N PHE A 388 26.34 -35.27 -23.99
CA PHE A 388 27.49 -35.84 -23.22
C PHE A 388 28.89 -35.23 -23.47
N LYS A 389 29.85 -35.24 -22.50
CA LYS A 389 30.02 -36.06 -21.27
C LYS A 389 30.87 -35.33 -20.18
N THR A 390 30.75 -35.79 -18.91
CA THR A 390 31.72 -35.86 -17.76
C THR A 390 33.03 -35.04 -17.75
N GLU A 391 33.60 -34.59 -16.62
CA GLU A 391 33.45 -34.95 -15.19
C GLU A 391 33.85 -33.71 -14.32
N ARG A 392 33.23 -33.38 -13.17
CA ARG A 392 33.33 -34.02 -11.83
C ARG A 392 34.79 -34.14 -11.35
N ILE A 393 35.17 -33.63 -10.18
CA ILE A 393 34.74 -34.04 -8.83
C ILE A 393 35.16 -32.95 -7.80
N GLU A 394 34.92 -33.00 -6.48
CA GLU A 394 33.78 -33.08 -5.52
C GLU A 394 34.48 -32.94 -4.12
N GLN A 395 33.95 -32.55 -2.95
CA GLN A 395 32.66 -32.18 -2.34
C GLN A 395 33.05 -31.37 -1.04
N PRO A 396 32.23 -31.16 0.03
CA PRO A 396 30.84 -30.70 0.13
C PRO A 396 30.60 -29.59 1.18
N VAL A 397 29.40 -28.98 1.16
CA VAL A 397 28.68 -28.60 2.39
C VAL A 397 27.27 -29.18 2.32
N LYS A 398 26.96 -30.19 3.15
CA LYS A 398 25.67 -30.89 3.12
C LYS A 398 24.58 -30.10 3.84
N LYS A 399 23.46 -29.82 3.17
CA LYS A 399 22.15 -29.61 3.80
C LYS A 399 21.30 -30.86 3.57
N GLN A 400 20.77 -31.45 4.64
CA GLN A 400 19.86 -32.59 4.54
C GLN A 400 18.44 -32.11 4.23
N ILE A 401 17.96 -32.41 3.02
CA ILE A 401 16.54 -32.29 2.66
C ILE A 401 15.78 -33.37 3.43
N HIS A 402 14.76 -32.96 4.19
CA HIS A 402 13.89 -33.89 4.93
C HIS A 402 12.62 -34.13 4.12
N ASN A 403 12.35 -35.39 3.77
CA ASN A 403 11.13 -35.77 3.05
C ASN A 403 9.90 -35.59 3.94
N ILE A 404 8.81 -35.02 3.38
CA ILE A 404 7.55 -34.87 4.12
C ILE A 404 6.89 -36.24 4.26
N ILE A 405 6.71 -36.67 5.51
CA ILE A 405 5.98 -37.88 5.90
C ILE A 405 4.48 -37.60 5.75
N VAL A 406 3.76 -38.50 5.10
CA VAL A 406 2.30 -38.43 4.91
C VAL A 406 1.66 -39.78 5.19
N TYR A 407 0.37 -39.77 5.51
CA TYR A 407 -0.39 -40.95 5.94
C TYR A 407 -1.47 -41.28 4.92
N VAL A 408 -1.69 -42.57 4.63
CA VAL A 408 -2.73 -43.05 3.72
C VAL A 408 -3.57 -44.11 4.43
N SER A 409 -4.89 -43.90 4.49
CA SER A 409 -5.83 -44.82 5.15
C SER A 409 -6.08 -46.10 4.36
N ASP A 410 -6.67 -47.09 5.02
CA ASP A 410 -7.28 -48.29 4.45
C ASP A 410 -8.20 -48.01 3.25
N THR A 411 -8.97 -46.93 3.36
CA THR A 411 -9.91 -46.37 2.38
C THR A 411 -9.22 -45.57 1.25
N GLY A 412 -7.89 -45.53 1.24
CA GLY A 412 -7.08 -44.88 0.22
C GLY A 412 -6.97 -43.36 0.32
N LYS A 413 -7.64 -42.72 1.29
CA LYS A 413 -7.55 -41.26 1.53
C LYS A 413 -6.14 -40.90 2.00
N LEU A 414 -5.62 -39.79 1.48
CA LEU A 414 -4.30 -39.25 1.79
C LEU A 414 -4.42 -38.09 2.79
N PHE A 415 -3.58 -38.09 3.82
CA PHE A 415 -3.50 -37.10 4.89
C PHE A 415 -2.07 -36.51 4.94
N ILE A 416 -1.95 -35.25 4.56
CA ILE A 416 -0.68 -34.49 4.54
C ILE A 416 -0.64 -33.59 5.78
N PRO A 417 0.35 -33.72 6.70
CA PRO A 417 0.51 -32.80 7.81
C PRO A 417 0.72 -31.36 7.31
N THR A 418 -0.03 -30.39 7.84
CA THR A 418 0.11 -28.98 7.42
C THR A 418 1.43 -28.40 7.94
N PRO A 419 2.38 -27.98 7.10
CA PRO A 419 3.63 -27.41 7.59
C PRO A 419 3.36 -26.17 8.44
N PHE A 420 4.09 -26.06 9.56
CA PHE A 420 3.98 -24.97 10.56
C PHE A 420 2.66 -24.92 11.36
N TYR A 421 1.75 -25.89 11.19
CA TYR A 421 0.54 -26.04 12.01
C TYR A 421 0.28 -27.52 12.36
N ASP A 422 0.81 -27.97 13.48
CA ASP A 422 0.71 -29.37 14.00
C ASP A 422 -0.74 -29.79 14.39
N LYS A 423 -1.74 -29.03 13.96
CA LYS A 423 -3.15 -29.12 14.36
C LYS A 423 -4.10 -29.47 13.21
N THR A 424 -3.63 -29.55 11.96
CA THR A 424 -4.47 -29.88 10.80
C THR A 424 -3.77 -30.78 9.78
N PHE A 425 -4.55 -31.68 9.19
CA PHE A 425 -4.21 -32.41 7.96
C PHE A 425 -4.89 -31.76 6.75
N THR A 426 -4.17 -31.72 5.64
CA THR A 426 -4.74 -31.51 4.30
C THR A 426 -5.09 -32.88 3.72
N VAL A 427 -6.35 -33.10 3.37
CA VAL A 427 -6.90 -34.43 3.08
C VAL A 427 -7.38 -34.52 1.64
N TYR A 428 -6.90 -35.54 0.91
CA TYR A 428 -7.32 -35.84 -0.46
C TYR A 428 -8.08 -37.18 -0.50
N PRO A 429 -9.12 -37.32 -1.35
CA PRO A 429 -9.85 -38.57 -1.53
C PRO A 429 -8.98 -39.77 -1.92
N SER A 430 -7.86 -39.52 -2.61
CA SER A 430 -6.85 -40.53 -2.94
C SER A 430 -5.48 -39.92 -3.23
N VAL A 431 -4.41 -40.73 -3.14
CA VAL A 431 -3.07 -40.37 -3.66
C VAL A 431 -3.13 -39.97 -5.13
N LYS A 432 -3.93 -40.66 -5.95
CA LYS A 432 -4.15 -40.32 -7.36
C LYS A 432 -4.68 -38.89 -7.52
N SER A 433 -5.70 -38.51 -6.76
CA SER A 433 -6.28 -37.15 -6.81
C SER A 433 -5.33 -36.04 -6.35
N TYR A 434 -4.34 -36.36 -5.51
CA TYR A 434 -3.25 -35.44 -5.16
C TYR A 434 -2.26 -35.28 -6.33
N ASN A 435 -1.73 -36.40 -6.85
CA ASN A 435 -0.76 -36.40 -7.96
C ASN A 435 -1.33 -35.72 -9.23
N GLU A 436 -2.58 -36.04 -9.58
CA GLU A 436 -3.30 -35.47 -10.73
C GLU A 436 -3.93 -34.10 -10.45
N ARG A 437 -3.94 -33.65 -9.19
CA ARG A 437 -4.60 -32.41 -8.71
C ARG A 437 -6.08 -32.33 -9.11
N SER A 438 -6.76 -33.48 -9.13
CA SER A 438 -8.08 -33.66 -9.77
C SER A 438 -9.26 -33.15 -8.94
N CYS A 439 -9.04 -32.77 -7.69
CA CYS A 439 -10.03 -32.16 -6.81
C CYS A 439 -9.38 -31.25 -5.76
N LEU A 440 -10.18 -30.41 -5.11
CA LEU A 440 -9.74 -29.66 -3.94
C LEU A 440 -9.60 -30.58 -2.71
N PRO A 441 -8.66 -30.32 -1.79
CA PRO A 441 -8.56 -31.03 -0.53
C PRO A 441 -9.55 -30.52 0.53
N GLU A 442 -9.84 -31.37 1.50
CA GLU A 442 -10.52 -31.02 2.75
C GLU A 442 -9.47 -30.71 3.84
N PHE A 443 -9.79 -29.84 4.80
CA PHE A 443 -8.92 -29.56 5.96
C PHE A 443 -9.57 -30.08 7.23
N ILE A 444 -8.88 -31.00 7.92
CA ILE A 444 -9.40 -31.72 9.10
C ILE A 444 -8.43 -31.54 10.27
N GLN A 445 -8.95 -31.35 11.49
CA GLN A 445 -8.11 -31.22 12.69
C GLN A 445 -7.39 -32.54 13.01
N SER A 446 -6.11 -32.46 13.42
CA SER A 446 -5.32 -33.65 13.78
C SER A 446 -5.84 -34.34 15.04
N SER A 447 -6.48 -33.60 15.96
CA SER A 447 -7.05 -34.11 17.20
C SER A 447 -8.28 -35.02 17.04
N ILE A 448 -8.78 -35.23 15.81
CA ILE A 448 -9.90 -36.13 15.51
C ILE A 448 -9.53 -37.23 14.49
N ILE A 449 -8.23 -37.43 14.23
CA ILE A 449 -7.71 -38.47 13.32
C ILE A 449 -6.65 -39.29 14.06
N ASP A 450 -6.88 -40.60 14.20
CA ASP A 450 -5.84 -41.54 14.63
C ASP A 450 -5.01 -41.99 13.42
N THR A 451 -3.74 -41.58 13.36
CA THR A 451 -2.81 -41.98 12.29
C THR A 451 -2.06 -43.28 12.57
N ASN A 452 -2.19 -43.89 13.77
CA ASN A 452 -1.41 -45.08 14.14
C ASN A 452 -1.75 -46.33 13.30
N GLN A 453 -2.92 -46.35 12.67
CA GLN A 453 -3.38 -47.44 11.79
C GLN A 453 -3.20 -47.13 10.29
N MET A 454 -2.64 -45.97 9.94
CA MET A 454 -2.45 -45.55 8.54
C MET A 454 -1.10 -46.00 7.99
N SER A 455 -1.08 -46.34 6.70
CA SER A 455 0.17 -46.60 5.97
C SER A 455 0.95 -45.30 5.77
N ILE A 456 2.28 -45.35 5.84
CA ILE A 456 3.15 -44.17 5.72
C ILE A 456 3.75 -44.10 4.32
N ALA A 457 3.55 -42.97 3.64
CA ALA A 457 4.19 -42.64 2.38
C ALA A 457 5.05 -41.37 2.52
N LYS A 458 5.70 -40.95 1.42
CA LYS A 458 6.54 -39.74 1.37
C LYS A 458 6.21 -38.95 0.11
N ILE A 459 6.10 -37.63 0.25
CA ILE A 459 6.06 -36.73 -0.91
C ILE A 459 7.49 -36.59 -1.45
N ASP A 460 7.66 -36.85 -2.75
CA ASP A 460 8.80 -36.38 -3.53
C ASP A 460 8.69 -34.85 -3.63
N ILE A 461 9.53 -34.13 -2.87
CA ILE A 461 9.45 -32.66 -2.74
C ILE A 461 9.83 -31.95 -4.06
N GLU A 462 10.62 -32.59 -4.92
CA GLU A 462 11.04 -32.02 -6.21
C GLU A 462 9.92 -32.11 -7.26
N LYS A 463 9.08 -33.17 -7.18
CA LYS A 463 7.98 -33.42 -8.14
C LYS A 463 6.58 -33.10 -7.59
N LEU A 464 6.43 -32.96 -6.28
CA LEU A 464 5.16 -32.85 -5.54
C LEU A 464 4.18 -33.98 -5.89
N ILE A 465 4.68 -35.21 -5.85
CA ILE A 465 3.92 -36.46 -6.03
C ILE A 465 4.27 -37.46 -4.93
N ILE A 466 3.41 -38.45 -4.74
CA ILE A 466 3.67 -39.64 -3.92
C ILE A 466 3.70 -40.85 -4.88
N ASN A 467 4.71 -41.71 -4.72
CA ASN A 467 4.88 -42.94 -5.48
C ASN A 467 4.50 -44.16 -4.64
#